data_AF-A0A914XPD5-F1
#
_entry.id   AF-A0A914XPD5-F1
#
_cell.length_a   1.000
_cell.length_b   1.000
_cell.length_c   1.000
_cell.angle_alpha   90.00
_cell.angle_beta   90.00
_cell.angle_gamma   90.00
#
_symmetry.space_group_name_H-M   'P 1'
#
loop_
_entity.id
_entity.type
_entity.pdbx_description
1 polymer ?
#
loop_
_entity_poly.entity_id
_entity_poly.type
_entity_poly.pdbx_seq_one_letter_code
_entity_poly.pdbx_strand_id
1 'polypeptide(L)'
;MFAVCMLGKPLGRSQWFALLMLFIGVSLVQLQQNDSAAKSKGMREMKPLLGLGAVVAASTLSGFAGIYFEKILKGAAPVSVWMRNIQLSVFAIPASFIASIGQDSAVIREHGYLYGFDYLVWTMVFWYGIGGLSVAVCIKYADNIAKNFATSVAIIISTLASIYIFDFAPTTIFTVGATLVIASIFLYSAPVTPSNNR
;
A
#
# COMPACT_ATOMS: atom_id res chain seq x y z
N MET A 1 -8.46 7.24 -10.42
CA MET A 1 -8.22 7.60 -11.84
C MET A 1 -8.00 6.35 -12.70
N PHE A 2 -6.87 5.63 -12.58
CA PHE A 2 -6.56 4.46 -13.43
C PHE A 2 -7.64 3.37 -13.47
N ALA A 3 -8.31 3.09 -12.34
CA ALA A 3 -9.42 2.13 -12.30
C ALA A 3 -10.59 2.50 -13.23
N VAL A 4 -10.91 3.79 -13.32
CA VAL A 4 -12.00 4.29 -14.18
C VAL A 4 -11.58 4.21 -15.65
N CYS A 5 -10.36 4.66 -15.97
CA CYS A 5 -9.86 4.71 -17.35
C CYS A 5 -9.57 3.32 -17.94
N MET A 6 -9.10 2.36 -17.13
CA MET A 6 -8.52 1.10 -17.65
C MET A 6 -9.40 -0.15 -17.44
N LEU A 7 -10.23 -0.16 -16.37
CA LEU A 7 -11.23 -1.20 -16.10
C LEU A 7 -12.66 -0.74 -16.44
N GLY A 8 -12.86 0.53 -16.81
CA GLY A 8 -14.19 1.05 -17.18
C GLY A 8 -15.20 1.06 -16.02
N LYS A 9 -14.77 0.92 -14.76
CA LYS A 9 -15.66 0.93 -13.59
C LYS A 9 -16.04 2.37 -13.26
N PRO A 10 -17.31 2.79 -13.45
CA PRO A 10 -17.73 4.14 -13.08
C PRO A 10 -17.73 4.29 -11.56
N LEU A 11 -17.04 5.31 -11.05
CA LEU A 11 -17.06 5.67 -9.63
C LEU A 11 -18.17 6.70 -9.38
N GLY A 12 -19.04 6.43 -8.42
CA GLY A 12 -20.07 7.37 -7.99
C GLY A 12 -19.47 8.61 -7.32
N ARG A 13 -20.24 9.70 -7.24
CA ARG A 13 -19.81 10.95 -6.58
C ARG A 13 -19.41 10.75 -5.11
N SER A 14 -20.10 9.85 -4.39
CA SER A 14 -19.78 9.51 -3.00
C SER A 14 -18.44 8.77 -2.85
N GLN A 15 -18.04 7.96 -3.84
CA GLN A 15 -16.75 7.25 -3.82
C GLN A 15 -15.57 8.19 -4.10
N TRP A 16 -15.78 9.19 -4.95
CA TRP A 16 -14.81 10.28 -5.15
C TRP A 16 -14.58 11.08 -3.87
N PHE A 17 -15.66 11.42 -3.18
CA PHE A 17 -15.57 12.09 -1.88
C PHE A 17 -14.86 11.21 -0.84
N ALA A 18 -15.18 9.91 -0.78
CA ALA A 18 -14.50 8.96 0.09
C ALA A 18 -12.98 8.88 -0.18
N LEU A 19 -12.55 8.88 -1.44
CA LEU A 19 -11.13 8.88 -1.79
C LEU A 19 -10.40 10.15 -1.32
N LEU A 20 -11.04 11.32 -1.41
CA LEU A 20 -10.47 12.58 -0.93
C LEU A 20 -10.39 12.57 0.61
N MET A 21 -11.44 12.10 1.27
CA MET A 21 -11.49 11.94 2.72
C MET A 21 -10.41 10.98 3.23
N LEU A 22 -10.18 9.86 2.53
CA LEU A 22 -9.09 8.92 2.82
C LEU A 22 -7.73 9.59 2.74
N PHE A 23 -7.48 10.39 1.69
CA PHE A 23 -6.22 11.11 1.50
C PHE A 23 -5.95 12.06 2.68
N ILE A 24 -6.92 12.90 3.04
CA ILE A 24 -6.81 13.80 4.19
C ILE A 24 -6.51 13.02 5.48
N GLY A 25 -7.22 11.91 5.70
CA GLY A 25 -7.10 11.10 6.91
C GLY A 25 -5.71 10.51 7.05
N VAL A 26 -5.19 9.92 5.96
CA VAL A 26 -3.83 9.37 5.93
C VAL A 26 -2.77 10.47 6.12
N SER A 27 -2.95 11.63 5.49
CA SER A 27 -2.02 12.77 5.68
C SER A 27 -1.96 13.24 7.13
N LEU A 28 -3.10 13.33 7.83
CA LEU A 28 -3.14 13.69 9.24
C LEU A 28 -2.43 12.66 10.13
N VAL A 29 -2.65 11.37 9.89
CA VAL A 29 -1.97 10.29 10.63
C VAL A 29 -0.46 10.35 10.42
N GLN A 30 0.00 10.57 9.18
CA GLN A 30 1.43 10.61 8.85
C GLN A 30 2.14 11.86 9.39
N LEU A 31 1.46 13.00 9.51
CA LEU A 31 2.05 14.22 10.08
C LEU A 31 2.53 14.00 11.51
N GLN A 32 1.75 13.31 12.35
CA GLN A 32 2.17 13.01 13.73
C GLN A 32 3.37 12.06 13.78
N GLN A 33 3.39 11.02 12.91
CA GLN A 33 4.48 10.05 12.88
C GLN A 33 5.81 10.71 12.48
N ASN A 34 5.77 11.65 11.54
CA ASN A 34 6.96 12.37 11.08
C ASN A 34 7.48 13.39 12.09
N ASP A 35 6.61 14.06 12.87
CA ASP A 35 7.03 15.03 13.88
C ASP A 35 7.85 14.38 15.01
N SER A 36 7.53 13.12 15.32
CA SER A 36 8.28 12.31 16.28
C SER A 36 9.66 11.88 15.74
N ALA A 37 9.79 11.70 14.42
CA ALA A 37 11.02 11.28 13.74
C ALA A 37 11.93 12.46 13.34
N ALA A 38 11.38 13.64 13.12
CA ALA A 38 12.13 14.84 12.71
C ALA A 38 13.09 15.35 13.80
N LYS A 39 12.83 15.04 15.07
CA LYS A 39 13.70 15.41 16.20
C LYS A 39 15.03 14.64 16.26
N SER A 40 15.25 13.58 15.46
CA SER A 40 16.45 12.73 15.58
C SER A 40 17.44 12.76 14.41
N LYS A 41 17.17 13.50 13.31
CA LYS A 41 18.07 13.48 12.14
C LYS A 41 18.78 14.83 11.94
N GLY A 42 20.07 14.83 12.24
CA GLY A 42 21.00 15.89 11.87
C GLY A 42 21.02 16.17 10.36
N MET A 43 21.51 17.37 10.02
CA MET A 43 21.53 18.00 8.70
C MET A 43 21.99 17.05 7.58
N ARG A 44 21.04 16.36 6.95
CA ARG A 44 21.25 15.66 5.67
C ARG A 44 20.72 16.58 4.58
N GLU A 45 21.50 16.78 3.52
CA GLU A 45 21.13 17.62 2.38
C GLU A 45 19.85 17.06 1.74
N MET A 46 18.69 17.58 2.14
CA MET A 46 17.40 17.15 1.61
C MET A 46 17.15 17.90 0.30
N LYS A 47 16.93 17.15 -0.79
CA LYS A 47 16.44 17.70 -2.07
C LYS A 47 14.92 17.48 -2.14
N PRO A 48 14.09 18.37 -1.55
CA PRO A 48 12.65 18.17 -1.43
C PRO A 48 11.97 18.03 -2.78
N LEU A 49 12.45 18.74 -3.81
CA LEU A 49 11.89 18.66 -5.17
C LEU A 49 12.15 17.29 -5.82
N LEU A 50 13.32 16.69 -5.58
CA LEU A 50 13.65 15.35 -6.08
C LEU A 50 12.81 14.29 -5.34
N GLY A 51 12.64 14.43 -4.03
CA GLY A 51 11.77 13.57 -3.23
C GLY A 51 10.31 13.66 -3.67
N LEU A 52 9.78 14.87 -3.90
CA LEU A 52 8.44 15.08 -4.42
C LEU A 52 8.26 14.42 -5.80
N GLY A 53 9.20 14.64 -6.72
CA GLY A 53 9.17 14.01 -8.04
C GLY A 53 9.18 12.48 -7.96
N ALA A 54 10.02 11.90 -7.10
CA ALA A 54 10.08 10.47 -6.87
C ALA A 54 8.76 9.90 -6.30
N VAL A 55 8.14 10.58 -5.34
CA VAL A 55 6.86 10.15 -4.74
C VAL A 55 5.72 10.22 -5.77
N VAL A 56 5.66 11.25 -6.60
CA VAL A 56 4.65 11.37 -7.66
C VAL A 56 4.83 10.26 -8.71
N ALA A 57 6.07 10.01 -9.13
CA ALA A 57 6.38 8.92 -10.06
C ALA A 57 6.02 7.55 -9.46
N ALA A 58 6.42 7.29 -8.21
CA ALA A 58 6.17 6.03 -7.52
C ALA A 58 4.66 5.79 -7.30
N SER A 59 3.91 6.80 -6.87
CA SER A 59 2.45 6.69 -6.68
C SER A 59 1.70 6.45 -7.99
N THR A 60 2.12 7.11 -9.08
CA THR A 60 1.53 6.90 -10.42
C THR A 60 1.81 5.49 -10.93
N LEU A 61 3.06 5.03 -10.85
CA LEU A 61 3.46 3.70 -11.29
C LEU A 61 2.80 2.60 -10.45
N SER A 62 2.73 2.78 -9.13
CA SER A 62 2.05 1.86 -8.21
C SER A 62 0.55 1.74 -8.54
N GLY A 63 -0.12 2.88 -8.74
CA GLY A 63 -1.54 2.91 -9.12
C GLY A 63 -1.80 2.23 -10.47
N PHE A 64 -0.92 2.45 -11.46
CA PHE A 64 -1.02 1.78 -12.76
C PHE A 64 -0.79 0.27 -12.65
N ALA A 65 0.27 -0.17 -11.97
CA ALA A 65 0.63 -1.59 -11.84
C ALA A 65 -0.48 -2.40 -11.14
N GLY A 66 -1.08 -1.86 -10.08
CA GLY A 66 -2.18 -2.53 -9.36
C GLY A 66 -3.42 -2.75 -10.24
N ILE A 67 -3.78 -1.74 -11.04
CA ILE A 67 -4.92 -1.81 -11.96
C ILE A 67 -4.64 -2.71 -13.17
N TYR A 68 -3.42 -2.67 -13.71
CA TYR A 68 -2.98 -3.59 -14.76
C TYR A 68 -3.02 -5.05 -14.26
N PHE A 69 -2.56 -5.28 -13.02
CA PHE A 69 -2.63 -6.59 -12.38
C PHE A 69 -4.07 -7.06 -12.15
N GLU A 70 -4.97 -6.20 -11.71
CA GLU A 70 -6.40 -6.54 -11.62
C GLU A 70 -6.97 -6.90 -13.00
N LYS A 71 -6.62 -6.15 -14.05
CA LYS A 71 -7.10 -6.39 -15.42
C LYS A 71 -6.59 -7.72 -15.98
N ILE A 72 -5.32 -8.05 -15.81
CA ILE A 72 -4.78 -9.34 -16.27
C ILE A 72 -5.35 -10.51 -15.45
N LEU A 73 -5.62 -10.29 -14.16
CA LEU A 73 -6.24 -11.29 -13.31
C LEU A 73 -7.70 -11.59 -13.69
N LYS A 74 -8.46 -10.57 -14.08
CA LYS A 74 -9.90 -10.70 -14.35
C LYS A 74 -10.25 -10.87 -15.83
N GLY A 75 -9.36 -10.48 -16.75
CA GLY A 75 -9.64 -10.43 -18.20
C GLY A 75 -9.07 -11.58 -19.05
N ALA A 76 -8.13 -12.39 -18.54
CA ALA A 76 -7.55 -13.49 -19.32
C ALA A 76 -8.16 -14.86 -18.97
N ALA A 77 -8.18 -15.75 -19.97
CA ALA A 77 -8.60 -17.16 -20.00
C ALA A 77 -8.11 -17.99 -18.77
N PRO A 78 -8.50 -19.29 -18.57
CA PRO A 78 -8.47 -20.02 -17.29
C PRO A 78 -7.05 -20.36 -16.79
N VAL A 79 -6.22 -19.33 -16.59
CA VAL A 79 -4.89 -19.39 -16.03
C VAL A 79 -5.03 -19.12 -14.54
N SER A 80 -4.45 -20.00 -13.73
CA SER A 80 -4.51 -19.88 -12.27
C SER A 80 -3.82 -18.60 -11.79
N VAL A 81 -4.32 -18.02 -10.71
CA VAL A 81 -3.71 -16.84 -10.07
C VAL A 81 -2.28 -17.12 -9.62
N TRP A 82 -2.00 -18.36 -9.23
CA TRP A 82 -0.66 -18.83 -8.89
C TRP A 82 0.30 -18.76 -10.09
N MET A 83 -0.14 -19.18 -11.28
CA MET A 83 0.68 -19.10 -12.49
C MET A 83 0.98 -17.64 -12.88
N ARG A 84 0.01 -16.73 -12.71
CA ARG A 84 0.24 -15.29 -12.94
C ARG A 84 1.21 -14.70 -11.92
N ASN A 85 1.11 -15.11 -10.65
CA ASN A 85 2.05 -14.66 -9.62
C ASN A 85 3.48 -15.17 -9.90
N ILE A 86 3.62 -16.39 -10.40
CA ILE A 86 4.91 -16.94 -10.86
C ILE A 86 5.44 -16.14 -12.06
N GLN A 87 4.63 -15.88 -13.09
CA GLN A 87 5.04 -15.09 -14.24
C GLN A 87 5.55 -13.70 -13.84
N LEU A 88 4.86 -13.03 -12.91
CA LEU A 88 5.32 -11.75 -12.38
C LEU A 88 6.61 -11.87 -11.58
N SER A 89 6.74 -12.92 -10.76
CA SER A 89 7.95 -13.17 -9.97
C SER A 89 9.17 -13.42 -10.85
N VAL A 90 8.99 -14.09 -12.00
CA VAL A 90 10.07 -14.34 -12.97
C VAL A 90 10.66 -13.05 -13.53
N PHE A 91 9.86 -11.99 -13.69
CA PHE A 91 10.36 -10.67 -14.11
C PHE A 91 10.80 -9.80 -12.92
N ALA A 92 10.12 -9.91 -11.79
CA ALA A 92 10.40 -9.10 -10.61
C ALA A 92 11.73 -9.48 -9.92
N ILE A 93 12.06 -10.77 -9.84
CA ILE A 93 13.28 -11.25 -9.17
C ILE A 93 14.55 -10.70 -9.85
N PRO A 94 14.75 -10.87 -11.18
CA PRO A 94 15.92 -10.32 -11.86
C PRO A 94 15.96 -8.80 -11.81
N ALA A 95 14.83 -8.12 -12.00
CA ALA A 95 14.75 -6.67 -11.93
C ALA A 95 15.14 -6.15 -10.53
N SER A 96 14.67 -6.79 -9.46
CA SER A 96 15.01 -6.45 -8.08
C SER A 96 16.47 -6.72 -7.78
N PHE A 97 17.03 -7.80 -8.30
CA PHE A 97 18.45 -8.13 -8.15
C PHE A 97 19.35 -7.10 -8.83
N ILE A 98 19.03 -6.72 -10.07
CA ILE A 98 19.76 -5.65 -10.79
C ILE A 98 19.64 -4.32 -10.05
N ALA A 99 18.45 -3.98 -9.56
CA ALA A 99 18.22 -2.75 -8.80
C ALA A 99 19.01 -2.72 -7.48
N SER A 100 19.14 -3.86 -6.79
CA SER A 100 19.92 -4.00 -5.56
C SER A 100 21.42 -3.80 -5.82
N ILE A 101 21.97 -4.42 -6.87
CA ILE A 101 23.35 -4.19 -7.27
C ILE A 101 23.56 -2.72 -7.68
N GLY A 102 22.62 -2.12 -8.39
CA GLY A 102 22.71 -0.72 -8.82
C GLY A 102 22.72 0.28 -7.66
N GLN A 103 21.93 0.04 -6.61
CA GLN A 103 21.81 0.95 -5.46
C GLN A 103 22.95 0.76 -4.46
N ASP A 104 23.31 -0.48 -4.12
CA ASP A 104 24.20 -0.78 -3.00
C ASP A 104 25.45 -1.60 -3.41
N SER A 105 25.90 -1.45 -4.67
CA SER A 105 27.04 -2.20 -5.23
C SER A 105 28.30 -2.23 -4.35
N ALA A 106 28.65 -1.11 -3.70
CA ALA A 106 29.84 -1.01 -2.86
C ALA A 106 29.74 -1.92 -1.62
N VAL A 107 28.61 -1.88 -0.93
CA VAL A 107 28.36 -2.67 0.28
C VAL A 107 28.29 -4.17 -0.05
N ILE A 108 27.60 -4.51 -1.15
CA ILE A 108 27.44 -5.89 -1.60
C ILE A 108 28.79 -6.52 -1.99
N ARG A 109 29.70 -5.75 -2.60
CA ARG A 109 31.03 -6.25 -3.00
C ARG A 109 31.95 -6.47 -1.80
N GLU A 110 31.85 -5.61 -0.79
CA GLU A 110 32.76 -5.66 0.36
C GLU A 110 32.30 -6.69 1.41
N HIS A 111 31.00 -6.78 1.67
CA HIS A 111 30.46 -7.59 2.77
C HIS A 111 29.62 -8.79 2.32
N GLY A 112 29.32 -8.88 1.02
CA GLY A 112 28.43 -9.90 0.45
C GLY A 112 26.96 -9.48 0.46
N TYR A 113 26.16 -10.16 -0.37
CA TYR A 113 24.74 -9.81 -0.60
C TYR A 113 23.84 -9.98 0.63
N LEU A 114 24.15 -10.94 1.49
CA LEU A 114 23.36 -11.27 2.69
C LEU A 114 23.93 -10.64 3.97
N TYR A 115 24.77 -9.62 3.83
CA TYR A 115 25.32 -8.93 4.99
C TYR A 115 24.21 -8.27 5.81
N GLY A 116 24.18 -8.52 7.12
CA GLY A 116 23.15 -8.00 8.02
C GLY A 116 21.80 -8.74 7.98
N PHE A 117 21.70 -9.88 7.27
CA PHE A 117 20.52 -10.75 7.35
C PHE A 117 20.51 -11.53 8.68
N ASP A 118 19.85 -10.96 9.68
CA ASP A 118 19.57 -11.62 10.94
C ASP A 118 18.24 -12.39 10.90
N TYR A 119 17.88 -13.02 12.02
CA TYR A 119 16.61 -13.76 12.14
C TYR A 119 15.39 -12.84 11.88
N LEU A 120 15.45 -11.58 12.31
CA LEU A 120 14.35 -10.63 12.14
C LEU A 120 14.12 -10.28 10.66
N VAL A 121 15.18 -10.06 9.88
CA VAL A 121 15.09 -9.83 8.43
C VAL A 121 14.45 -11.04 7.74
N TRP A 122 14.86 -12.26 8.08
CA TRP A 122 14.24 -13.46 7.51
C TRP A 122 12.77 -13.58 7.87
N THR A 123 12.38 -13.32 9.12
CA THR A 123 10.97 -13.28 9.53
C THR A 123 10.19 -12.25 8.71
N MET A 124 10.74 -11.06 8.49
CA MET A 124 10.11 -10.02 7.65
C MET A 124 9.96 -10.48 6.21
N VAL A 125 10.98 -11.09 5.60
CA VAL A 125 10.91 -11.61 4.22
C VAL A 125 9.77 -12.61 4.07
N PHE A 126 9.65 -13.57 5.00
CA PHE A 126 8.54 -14.53 4.99
C PHE A 126 7.19 -13.84 5.22
N TRP A 127 7.11 -12.89 6.14
CA TRP A 127 5.89 -12.15 6.43
C TRP A 127 5.39 -11.35 5.23
N TYR A 128 6.29 -10.60 4.55
CA TYR A 128 5.96 -9.87 3.33
C TYR A 128 5.57 -10.80 2.18
N GLY A 129 6.24 -11.95 2.05
CA GLY A 129 5.89 -12.98 1.06
C GLY A 129 4.47 -13.53 1.27
N ILE A 130 4.14 -13.93 2.49
CA ILE A 130 2.80 -14.40 2.87
C ILE A 130 1.76 -13.30 2.62
N GLY A 131 2.03 -12.07 3.07
CA GLY A 131 1.13 -10.93 2.87
C GLY A 131 0.82 -10.65 1.39
N GLY A 132 1.82 -10.74 0.52
CA GLY A 132 1.63 -10.59 -0.93
C GLY A 132 0.73 -11.67 -1.53
N LEU A 133 0.93 -12.94 -1.13
CA LEU A 133 0.08 -14.05 -1.56
C LEU A 133 -1.35 -13.93 -1.03
N SER A 134 -1.53 -13.55 0.24
CA SER A 134 -2.84 -13.33 0.85
C SER A 134 -3.64 -12.26 0.11
N VAL A 135 -3.00 -11.16 -0.30
CA VAL A 135 -3.67 -10.11 -1.10
C VAL A 135 -4.13 -10.65 -2.45
N ALA A 136 -3.32 -11.46 -3.13
CA ALA A 136 -3.69 -12.06 -4.42
C ALA A 136 -4.90 -13.01 -4.27
N VAL A 137 -4.92 -13.81 -3.19
CA VAL A 137 -6.05 -14.68 -2.83
C VAL A 137 -7.31 -13.85 -2.53
N CYS A 138 -7.20 -12.78 -1.73
CA CYS A 138 -8.33 -11.89 -1.44
C CYS A 138 -8.93 -11.28 -2.71
N ILE A 139 -8.11 -10.83 -3.67
CA ILE A 139 -8.60 -10.25 -4.93
C ILE A 139 -9.25 -11.30 -5.84
N LYS A 140 -8.81 -12.56 -5.75
CA LYS A 140 -9.38 -13.67 -6.53
C LYS A 140 -10.71 -14.14 -5.99
N TYR A 141 -10.81 -14.33 -4.67
CA TYR A 141 -11.94 -14.97 -4.02
C TYR A 141 -12.93 -13.99 -3.40
N ALA A 142 -12.54 -12.72 -3.23
CA ALA A 142 -13.40 -11.68 -2.73
C ALA A 142 -13.31 -10.43 -3.61
N ASP A 143 -14.36 -9.61 -3.56
CA ASP A 143 -14.32 -8.31 -4.22
C ASP A 143 -13.32 -7.37 -3.52
N ASN A 144 -12.86 -6.36 -4.25
CA ASN A 144 -11.99 -5.31 -3.70
C ASN A 144 -12.60 -4.61 -2.47
N ILE A 145 -13.92 -4.73 -2.25
CA ILE A 145 -14.65 -4.25 -1.07
C ILE A 145 -14.23 -5.04 0.19
N ALA A 146 -14.16 -6.37 0.12
CA ALA A 146 -13.77 -7.19 1.26
C ALA A 146 -12.31 -6.93 1.68
N LYS A 147 -11.43 -6.70 0.71
CA LYS A 147 -10.05 -6.27 0.95
C LYS A 147 -10.01 -4.95 1.72
N ASN A 148 -10.82 -3.97 1.32
CA ASN A 148 -10.88 -2.67 1.99
C ASN A 148 -11.42 -2.80 3.42
N PHE A 149 -12.42 -3.65 3.65
CA PHE A 149 -12.93 -3.93 4.98
C PHE A 149 -11.85 -4.58 5.88
N ALA A 150 -11.15 -5.60 5.38
CA ALA A 150 -10.06 -6.24 6.09
C ALA A 150 -8.95 -5.24 6.47
N THR A 151 -8.57 -4.35 5.56
CA THR A 151 -7.62 -3.26 5.85
C THR A 151 -8.11 -2.33 6.95
N SER A 152 -9.40 -1.99 6.98
CA SER A 152 -9.97 -1.11 8.02
C SER A 152 -9.90 -1.75 9.40
N VAL A 153 -10.27 -3.04 9.50
CA VAL A 153 -10.18 -3.81 10.74
C VAL A 153 -8.72 -3.94 11.18
N ALA A 154 -7.79 -4.17 10.24
CA ALA A 154 -6.37 -4.22 10.53
C ALA A 154 -5.85 -2.90 11.11
N ILE A 155 -6.29 -1.74 10.60
CA ILE A 155 -5.91 -0.42 11.15
C ILE A 155 -6.38 -0.27 12.61
N ILE A 156 -7.62 -0.65 12.90
CA ILE A 156 -8.18 -0.59 14.27
C ILE A 156 -7.37 -1.49 15.21
N ILE A 157 -7.16 -2.75 14.84
CA ILE A 157 -6.41 -3.72 15.66
C ILE A 157 -4.97 -3.24 15.86
N SER A 158 -4.30 -2.76 14.80
CA SER A 158 -2.92 -2.28 14.88
C SER A 158 -2.81 -1.07 15.82
N THR A 159 -3.82 -0.19 15.80
CA THR A 159 -3.87 0.97 16.69
C THR A 159 -4.07 0.54 18.15
N LEU A 160 -5.01 -0.36 18.42
CA LEU A 160 -5.26 -0.88 19.77
C LEU A 160 -4.05 -1.64 20.32
N ALA A 161 -3.43 -2.50 19.49
CA ALA A 161 -2.21 -3.20 19.82
C ALA A 161 -1.07 -2.22 20.10
N SER A 162 -0.96 -1.12 19.34
CA SER A 162 0.06 -0.10 19.56
C SER A 162 -0.09 0.60 20.91
N ILE A 163 -1.32 0.88 21.33
CA ILE A 163 -1.61 1.50 22.64
C ILE A 163 -1.21 0.54 23.77
N TYR A 164 -1.54 -0.74 23.67
CA TYR A 164 -1.34 -1.71 24.75
C TYR A 164 0.08 -2.30 24.83
N ILE A 165 0.73 -2.53 23.68
CA ILE A 165 2.03 -3.20 23.61
C ILE A 165 3.19 -2.22 23.63
N PHE A 166 3.03 -1.03 23.04
CA PHE A 166 4.10 -0.06 22.85
C PHE A 166 3.89 1.25 23.63
N ASP A 167 2.93 1.27 24.57
CA ASP A 167 2.53 2.46 25.34
C ASP A 167 2.32 3.71 24.46
N PHE A 168 1.82 3.51 23.24
CA PHE A 168 1.62 4.61 22.29
C PHE A 168 0.47 5.49 22.77
N ALA A 169 0.75 6.76 23.07
CA ALA A 169 -0.26 7.76 23.41
C ALA A 169 -0.85 8.37 22.12
N PRO A 170 -2.08 8.03 21.72
CA PRO A 170 -2.70 8.58 20.52
C PRO A 170 -3.02 10.06 20.76
N THR A 171 -2.48 10.96 19.93
CA THR A 171 -2.90 12.37 19.99
C THR A 171 -4.26 12.55 19.33
N THR A 172 -4.90 13.68 19.61
CA THR A 172 -6.17 14.08 19.00
C THR A 172 -6.11 14.10 17.47
N ILE A 173 -4.97 14.47 16.89
CA ILE A 173 -4.79 14.55 15.43
C ILE A 173 -4.78 13.15 14.81
N PHE A 174 -4.11 12.20 15.45
CA PHE A 174 -4.10 10.81 14.99
C PHE A 174 -5.45 10.15 15.14
N THR A 175 -6.19 10.40 16.23
CA THR A 175 -7.55 9.85 16.39
C THR A 175 -8.52 10.42 15.35
N VAL A 176 -8.45 11.72 15.06
CA VAL A 176 -9.25 12.34 13.98
C VAL A 176 -8.84 11.77 12.62
N GLY A 177 -7.54 11.65 12.35
CA GLY A 177 -7.04 11.06 11.10
C GLY A 177 -7.48 9.60 10.91
N ALA A 178 -7.33 8.77 11.95
CA ALA A 178 -7.71 7.35 11.92
C ALA A 178 -9.23 7.17 11.75
N THR A 179 -10.05 7.95 12.45
CA THR A 179 -11.51 7.91 12.27
C THR A 179 -11.93 8.33 10.86
N LEU A 180 -11.26 9.34 10.29
CA LEU A 180 -11.50 9.77 8.92
C LEU A 180 -11.14 8.69 7.89
N VAL A 181 -10.02 7.98 8.09
CA VAL A 181 -9.61 6.84 7.27
C VAL A 181 -10.65 5.72 7.35
N ILE A 182 -11.07 5.33 8.56
CA ILE A 182 -12.08 4.28 8.75
C ILE A 182 -13.39 4.67 8.06
N ALA A 183 -13.91 5.88 8.34
CA ALA A 183 -15.14 6.38 7.74
C ALA A 183 -15.08 6.42 6.20
N SER A 184 -13.95 6.83 5.64
CA SER A 184 -13.76 6.87 4.18
C SER A 184 -13.84 5.48 3.54
N ILE A 185 -13.28 4.45 4.20
CA ILE A 185 -13.30 3.09 3.67
C ILE A 185 -14.71 2.50 3.72
N PHE A 186 -15.46 2.78 4.79
CA PHE A 186 -16.88 2.40 4.87
C PHE A 186 -17.72 3.11 3.82
N LEU A 187 -17.51 4.42 3.63
CA LEU A 187 -18.23 5.20 2.62
C LEU A 187 -17.94 4.73 1.19
N TYR A 188 -16.69 4.34 0.90
CA TYR A 188 -16.30 3.79 -0.39
C TYR A 188 -16.90 2.39 -0.64
N SER A 189 -17.02 1.60 0.43
CA SER A 189 -17.58 0.23 0.41
C SER A 189 -19.11 0.18 0.34
N ALA A 190 -19.80 1.29 0.63
CA ALA A 190 -21.25 1.35 0.58
C ALA A 190 -21.78 1.17 -0.86
N PRO A 191 -22.83 0.36 -1.07
CA PRO A 191 -23.39 0.14 -2.40
C PRO A 191 -23.90 1.46 -2.98
N VAL A 192 -23.47 1.79 -4.19
CA VAL A 192 -23.93 2.98 -4.91
C VAL A 192 -25.41 2.78 -5.22
N THR A 193 -26.28 3.55 -4.55
CA THR A 193 -27.70 3.59 -4.91
C THR A 193 -27.80 3.99 -6.38
N PRO A 194 -28.40 3.17 -7.26
CA PRO A 194 -28.51 3.53 -8.66
C PRO A 194 -29.35 4.81 -8.74
N SER A 195 -28.78 5.88 -9.30
CA SER A 195 -29.57 7.05 -9.64
C SER A 195 -30.53 6.64 -10.76
N ASN A 196 -31.77 6.41 -10.38
CA ASN A 196 -32.89 6.16 -11.28
C ASN A 196 -33.12 7.45 -12.11
N ASN A 197 -32.36 7.62 -13.19
CA ASN A 197 -32.65 8.64 -14.18
C ASN A 197 -33.65 8.03 -15.16
N ARG A 198 -34.92 8.31 -14.90
CA ARG A 198 -35.99 8.32 -15.91
C ARG A 198 -35.74 9.42 -16.93
#